data_AF-A0A8S2SIE8-F1
#
_entry.id   AF-A0A8S2SIE8-F1
#
_cell.length_a   1.000
_cell.length_b   1.000
_cell.length_c   1.000
_cell.angle_alpha   90.00
_cell.angle_beta   90.00
_cell.angle_gamma   90.00
#
_symmetry.space_group_name_H-M   'P 1'
#
loop_
_entity.id
_entity.type
_entity.pdbx_description
1 polymer ?
#
loop_
_entity_poly.entity_id
_entity_poly.type
_entity_poly.pdbx_seq_one_letter_code
_entity_poly.pdbx_strand_id
1 'polypeptide(L)'
;MFVYSIFGMSFFAYVRKSAGVTDLFNFETFPNSMIILFQMCTTAGWSGVFQALTNDQPPDCDPALDLPSNKGDCGDSTIATPFL
;
A
#
# COMPACT_ATOMS: atom_id res chain seq x y z
N MET A 1 0.99 -7.17 13.18
CA MET A 1 -0.13 -6.20 13.08
C MET A 1 0.32 -4.80 13.46
N PHE A 2 0.46 -4.43 14.74
CA PHE A 2 0.82 -3.06 15.16
C PHE A 2 2.05 -2.48 14.43
N VAL A 3 3.21 -3.16 14.49
CA VAL A 3 4.46 -2.71 13.85
C VAL A 3 4.31 -2.61 12.32
N TYR A 4 3.63 -3.57 11.70
CA TYR A 4 3.35 -3.57 10.26
C TYR A 4 2.43 -2.43 9.86
N SER A 5 1.49 -1.99 10.72
CA SER A 5 0.67 -0.81 10.45
C SER A 5 1.51 0.46 10.43
N ILE A 6 2.47 0.60 11.34
CA ILE A 6 3.37 1.77 11.38
C ILE A 6 4.26 1.81 10.13
N PHE A 7 4.86 0.67 9.76
CA PHE A 7 5.66 0.59 8.53
C PHE A 7 4.80 0.81 7.28
N GLY A 8 3.61 0.20 7.22
CA GLY A 8 2.70 0.34 6.10
C GLY A 8 2.30 1.79 5.85
N MET A 9 1.98 2.56 6.89
CA MET A 9 1.68 3.99 6.74
C MET A 9 2.89 4.80 6.25
N SER A 10 4.09 4.48 6.74
CA SER A 10 5.29 5.23 6.38
C SER A 10 5.68 5.08 4.91
N PHE A 11 5.43 3.89 4.33
CA PHE A 11 5.86 3.57 2.97
C PHE A 11 4.73 3.55 1.94
N PHE A 12 3.50 3.24 2.33
CA PHE A 12 2.42 2.91 1.40
C PHE A 12 1.16 3.76 1.57
N ALA A 13 1.18 4.82 2.40
CA ALA A 13 0.02 5.67 2.63
C ALA A 13 -0.54 6.33 1.36
N TYR A 14 0.32 6.60 0.37
CA TYR A 14 -0.05 7.35 -0.84
C TYR A 14 -0.10 6.49 -2.10
N VAL A 15 0.05 5.18 -1.98
CA VAL A 15 0.00 4.27 -3.13
C VAL A 15 -1.36 4.36 -3.81
N ARG A 16 -1.36 4.34 -5.14
CA ARG A 16 -2.58 4.36 -5.93
C ARG A 16 -3.56 3.28 -5.51
N LYS A 17 -4.78 3.70 -5.19
CA LYS A 17 -5.91 2.81 -4.85
C LYS A 17 -6.23 1.91 -6.04
N SER A 18 -5.82 0.66 -5.96
CA SER A 18 -5.99 -0.35 -7.01
C SER A 18 -5.95 -1.75 -6.40
N ALA A 19 -6.48 -2.73 -7.14
CA ALA A 19 -6.31 -4.16 -6.90
C ALA A 19 -6.60 -4.67 -5.46
N GLY A 20 -7.32 -3.96 -4.59
CA GLY A 20 -7.55 -4.39 -3.19
C GLY A 20 -7.17 -3.34 -2.15
N VAL A 21 -6.47 -2.30 -2.58
CA VAL A 21 -6.38 -1.03 -1.85
C VAL A 21 -7.59 -0.16 -2.22
N THR A 22 -8.40 0.18 -1.22
CA THR A 22 -9.66 0.95 -1.37
C THR A 22 -9.72 2.05 -0.31
N ASP A 23 -10.81 2.83 -0.25
CA ASP A 23 -10.95 3.91 0.75
C ASP A 23 -11.02 3.41 2.20
N LEU A 24 -11.39 2.14 2.41
CA LEU A 24 -11.45 1.51 3.73
C LEU A 24 -10.24 0.59 3.99
N PHE A 25 -9.79 -0.13 2.97
CA PHE A 25 -8.64 -1.03 3.04
C PHE A 25 -7.41 -0.32 2.45
N ASN A 26 -6.70 0.46 3.24
CA ASN A 26 -5.49 1.17 2.81
C ASN A 26 -4.52 1.41 3.98
N PHE A 27 -3.40 2.05 3.67
CA PHE A 27 -2.38 2.43 4.64
C PHE A 27 -2.36 3.94 4.95
N GLU A 28 -3.44 4.68 4.67
CA GLU A 28 -3.47 6.14 4.92
C GLU A 28 -3.53 6.46 6.42
N THR A 29 -4.19 5.60 7.21
CA THR A 29 -4.37 5.79 8.65
C THR A 29 -4.10 4.50 9.42
N PHE A 30 -3.84 4.63 10.72
CA PHE A 30 -3.51 3.50 11.57
C PHE A 30 -4.65 2.46 11.64
N PRO A 31 -5.94 2.84 11.84
CA PRO A 31 -7.05 1.89 11.84
C PRO A 31 -7.23 1.20 10.48
N ASN A 32 -7.14 1.94 9.36
CA ASN A 32 -7.26 1.35 8.02
C ASN A 32 -6.15 0.31 7.77
N SER A 33 -4.92 0.64 8.18
CA SER A 33 -3.77 -0.26 8.09
C SER A 33 -4.01 -1.55 8.90
N MET A 34 -4.60 -1.44 10.09
CA MET A 34 -4.94 -2.61 10.91
C MET A 34 -6.02 -3.48 10.24
N ILE A 35 -7.01 -2.87 9.57
CA ILE A 35 -8.08 -3.59 8.87
C ILE A 35 -7.54 -4.37 7.67
N ILE A 36 -6.74 -3.73 6.82
CA ILE A 36 -6.15 -4.40 5.65
C ILE A 36 -5.16 -5.50 6.08
N LEU A 37 -4.36 -5.28 7.12
CA LEU A 37 -3.45 -6.29 7.65
C LEU A 37 -4.19 -7.47 8.32
N PHE A 38 -5.34 -7.21 8.96
CA PHE A 38 -6.19 -8.27 9.50
C PHE A 38 -6.72 -9.18 8.39
N GLN A 39 -7.15 -8.61 7.26
CA GLN A 39 -7.54 -9.39 6.08
C GLN A 39 -6.36 -10.21 5.52
N MET A 40 -5.17 -9.62 5.43
CA MET A 40 -4.00 -10.35 4.91
C MET A 40 -3.55 -11.51 5.82
N CYS A 41 -3.77 -11.44 7.14
CA CYS A 41 -3.47 -12.54 8.06
C CYS A 41 -4.26 -13.82 7.78
N THR A 42 -5.45 -13.69 7.18
CA THR A 42 -6.27 -14.84 6.76
C THR A 42 -5.91 -15.33 5.36
N THR A 43 -4.81 -14.81 4.80
CA THR A 43 -4.35 -15.02 3.42
C THR A 43 -5.37 -14.64 2.35
N ALA A 44 -6.35 -13.79 2.71
CA ALA A 44 -7.30 -13.24 1.76
C ALA A 44 -6.80 -11.92 1.18
N GLY A 45 -7.00 -11.70 -0.12
CA GLY A 45 -6.74 -10.41 -0.77
C GLY A 45 -5.26 -10.00 -0.90
N TRP A 46 -4.31 -10.78 -0.39
CA TRP A 46 -2.88 -10.44 -0.39
C TRP A 46 -2.33 -10.19 -1.80
N SER A 47 -2.73 -10.99 -2.80
CA SER A 47 -2.25 -10.83 -4.18
C SER A 47 -2.60 -9.48 -4.77
N GLY A 48 -3.75 -8.97 -4.38
CA GLY A 48 -4.25 -7.69 -4.85
C GLY A 48 -3.59 -6.50 -4.15
N VAL A 49 -3.43 -6.60 -2.82
CA VAL A 49 -2.64 -5.63 -2.06
C VAL A 49 -1.20 -5.60 -2.57
N PHE A 50 -0.58 -6.76 -2.80
CA PHE A 50 0.77 -6.86 -3.35
C PHE A 50 0.89 -6.13 -4.69
N GLN A 51 -0.05 -6.36 -5.62
CA GLN A 51 -0.06 -5.69 -6.92
C GLN A 51 -0.15 -4.17 -6.80
N ALA A 52 -0.95 -3.66 -5.86
CA ALA A 52 -1.02 -2.22 -5.62
C ALA A 52 0.32 -1.68 -5.07
N LEU A 53 0.95 -2.40 -4.13
CA LEU A 53 2.19 -1.96 -3.48
C LEU A 53 3.44 -2.05 -4.37
N THR A 54 3.45 -2.91 -5.40
CA THR A 54 4.58 -3.09 -6.32
C THR A 54 4.49 -2.25 -7.58
N ASN A 55 3.41 -1.50 -7.76
CA ASN A 55 3.16 -0.72 -8.96
C ASN A 55 4.06 0.53 -9.03
N ASP A 56 5.15 0.43 -9.80
CA ASP A 56 6.23 1.42 -9.84
C ASP A 56 6.41 2.10 -11.21
N GLN A 57 5.59 1.76 -12.22
CA GLN A 57 5.72 2.30 -13.59
C GLN A 57 4.42 2.93 -14.12
N PRO A 58 4.52 4.05 -14.88
CA PRO A 58 3.40 4.57 -15.68
C PRO A 58 2.97 3.55 -16.76
N PRO A 59 1.67 3.44 -17.11
CA PRO A 59 0.54 4.31 -16.76
C PRO A 59 -0.17 3.98 -15.45
N ASP A 60 0.29 2.94 -14.75
CA ASP A 60 -0.40 2.39 -13.59
C ASP A 60 -0.12 3.21 -12.32
N CYS A 61 0.92 4.05 -12.29
CA CYS A 61 1.15 5.08 -11.29
C CYS A 61 1.69 6.38 -11.92
N ASP A 62 1.61 7.50 -11.20
CA ASP A 62 2.10 8.82 -11.56
C ASP A 62 3.14 9.34 -10.53
N PRO A 63 4.44 9.35 -10.90
CA PRO A 63 5.50 9.83 -10.03
C PRO A 63 5.55 11.37 -9.91
N ALA A 64 4.82 12.10 -10.76
CA ALA A 64 4.81 13.56 -10.77
C ALA A 64 3.65 14.17 -9.95
N LEU A 65 2.83 13.34 -9.30
CA LEU A 65 1.75 13.81 -8.44
C LEU A 65 2.33 14.58 -7.25
N ASP A 66 1.81 15.79 -6.99
CA ASP A 66 2.21 16.65 -5.87
C ASP A 66 1.62 16.11 -4.55
N LEU A 67 2.24 15.04 -4.05
CA LEU A 67 1.91 14.38 -2.79
C LEU A 67 3.05 14.54 -1.79
N PRO A 68 2.80 14.37 -0.48
CA PRO A 68 3.85 14.34 0.54
C PRO A 68 4.86 13.19 0.37
N SER A 69 4.65 12.31 -0.61
CA SER A 69 5.52 11.20 -0.98
C SER A 69 6.52 11.64 -2.06
N ASN A 70 7.80 11.33 -1.86
CA ASN A 70 8.85 11.58 -2.85
C ASN A 70 8.71 10.76 -4.14
N LYS A 71 7.73 9.85 -4.21
CA LYS A 71 7.46 8.94 -5.34
C LYS A 71 6.07 9.13 -5.97
N GLY A 72 5.37 10.21 -5.66
CA GLY A 72 3.97 10.40 -6.10
C GLY A 72 3.07 9.29 -5.51
N ASP A 73 2.20 8.72 -6.34
CA ASP A 73 1.32 7.60 -5.96
C ASP A 73 1.88 6.20 -6.30
N CYS A 74 3.17 6.13 -6.70
CA CYS A 74 3.83 4.88 -7.04
C CYS A 74 4.24 4.07 -5.80
N GLY A 75 4.09 2.75 -5.91
CA GLY A 75 4.59 1.76 -4.97
C GLY A 75 6.10 1.50 -5.12
N ASP A 76 6.60 0.56 -4.31
CA ASP A 76 8.02 0.16 -4.34
C ASP A 76 8.14 -1.36 -4.18
N SER A 77 8.50 -2.04 -5.27
CA SER A 77 8.64 -3.50 -5.25
C SER A 77 9.73 -4.01 -4.30
N THR A 78 10.76 -3.21 -4.00
CA THR A 78 11.86 -3.62 -3.12
C THR A 78 11.44 -3.63 -1.66
N ILE A 79 10.50 -2.76 -1.27
CA ILE A 79 9.97 -2.66 0.10
C ILE A 79 8.69 -3.51 0.24
N ALA A 80 7.87 -3.60 -0.80
CA ALA A 80 6.61 -4.35 -0.77
C ALA A 80 6.82 -5.88 -0.63
N THR A 81 7.85 -6.43 -1.28
CA THR A 81 8.14 -7.87 -1.23
C THR A 81 8.44 -8.39 0.19
N PRO A 82 9.33 -7.77 0.99
CA PRO A 82 9.55 -8.19 2.38
C PRO A 82 8.45 -7.74 3.36
N PHE A 83 7.50 -6.89 2.93
CA PHE A 83 6.41 -6.41 3.79
C PHE A 83 5.23 -7.39 3.88
N LEU A 84 4.99 -8.17 2.82
CA LEU A 84 3.96 -9.20 2.74
C LEU A 84 4.45 -10.56 3.26
#